data_AF-A0A528BF53-F1
#
_entry.id   AF-A0A528BF53-F1
#
_cell.length_a   1.000
_cell.length_b   1.000
_cell.length_c   1.000
_cell.angle_alpha   90.00
_cell.angle_beta   90.00
_cell.angle_gamma   90.00
#
_symmetry.space_group_name_H-M   'P 1'
#
loop_
_entity.id
_entity.type
_entity.pdbx_description
1 polymer ?
#
loop_
_entity_poly.entity_id
_entity_poly.type
_entity_poly.pdbx_seq_one_letter_code
_entity_poly.pdbx_strand_id
1 'polypeptide(L)'
;DHDDDPVVEELQSLISDLSIDAQIDLVALMWLGRDDHSAEEWQNVRSQAADAHNEHTADYLCGTPLLADHLADGLSTLGYSCAEYEGEHL
;
A
#
# COMPACT_ATOMS: atom_id res chain seq x y z
N ASP A 1 21.47 5.29 -11.25
CA ASP A 1 20.56 6.33 -11.79
C ASP A 1 19.14 6.03 -11.36
N HIS A 2 18.82 6.33 -10.10
CA HIS A 2 17.44 6.28 -9.59
C HIS A 2 17.19 7.30 -8.46
N ASP A 3 18.16 8.18 -8.17
CA ASP A 3 18.08 9.13 -7.06
C ASP A 3 17.33 10.43 -7.43
N ASP A 4 17.03 10.66 -8.72
CA ASP A 4 16.31 11.84 -9.23
C ASP A 4 15.18 11.42 -10.21
N ASP A 5 14.42 10.37 -9.89
CA ASP A 5 13.18 10.11 -10.65
C ASP A 5 12.05 10.98 -10.08
N PRO A 6 11.63 12.05 -10.80
CA PRO A 6 10.61 12.97 -10.28
C PRO A 6 9.29 12.26 -9.98
N VAL A 7 9.01 11.12 -10.60
CA VAL A 7 7.81 10.32 -10.32
C VAL A 7 7.88 9.68 -8.93
N VAL A 8 9.06 9.24 -8.52
CA VAL A 8 9.28 8.65 -7.19
C VAL A 8 9.15 9.72 -6.11
N GLU A 9 9.72 10.91 -6.34
CA GLU A 9 9.61 12.05 -5.41
C GLU A 9 8.14 12.51 -5.25
N GLU A 10 7.39 12.62 -6.36
CA GLU A 10 5.97 12.97 -6.31
C GLU A 10 5.14 11.92 -5.55
N LEU A 11 5.41 10.64 -5.79
CA LEU A 11 4.72 9.55 -5.09
C LEU A 11 5.05 9.53 -3.59
N GLN A 12 6.33 9.73 -3.22
CA GLN A 12 6.76 9.81 -1.82
C GLN A 12 6.10 11.00 -1.11
N SER A 13 6.05 12.17 -1.74
CA SER A 13 5.37 13.34 -1.19
C SER A 13 3.88 13.07 -1.00
N LEU A 14 3.23 12.47 -2.00
CA LEU A 14 1.81 12.11 -1.94
C LEU A 14 1.52 11.16 -0.77
N ILE A 15 2.32 10.11 -0.60
CA ILE A 15 2.15 9.14 0.50
C ILE A 15 2.41 9.82 1.84
N SER A 16 3.42 10.69 1.94
CA SER A 16 3.75 11.42 3.16
C SER A 16 2.64 12.38 3.60
N ASP A 17 1.90 12.94 2.64
CA ASP A 17 0.77 13.83 2.88
C ASP A 17 -0.52 13.09 3.29
N LEU A 18 -0.55 11.76 3.20
CA LEU A 18 -1.67 10.96 3.68
C LEU A 18 -1.77 10.97 5.20
N SER A 19 -2.99 10.72 5.72
CA SER A 19 -3.17 10.49 7.15
C SER A 19 -2.37 9.26 7.60
N ILE A 20 -1.96 9.26 8.88
CA ILE A 20 -1.24 8.13 9.49
C ILE A 20 -1.99 6.81 9.27
N ASP A 21 -3.32 6.81 9.44
CA ASP A 21 -4.15 5.63 9.18
C ASP A 21 -4.04 5.14 7.72
N ALA A 22 -4.05 6.05 6.75
CA ALA A 22 -3.94 5.68 5.33
C ALA A 22 -2.53 5.17 4.98
N GLN A 23 -1.49 5.74 5.58
CA GLN A 23 -0.12 5.22 5.44
C GLN A 23 0.01 3.80 6.01
N ILE A 24 -0.60 3.56 7.19
CA ILE A 24 -0.69 2.23 7.79
C ILE A 24 -1.44 1.26 6.88
N ASP A 25 -2.57 1.69 6.32
CA ASP A 25 -3.38 0.86 5.42
C ASP A 25 -2.59 0.48 4.15
N LEU A 26 -1.80 1.39 3.59
CA LEU A 26 -0.94 1.09 2.44
C LEU A 26 0.14 0.06 2.76
N VAL A 27 0.80 0.18 3.92
CA VAL A 27 1.77 -0.82 4.39
C VAL A 27 1.10 -2.18 4.61
N ALA A 28 -0.07 -2.18 5.24
CA ALA A 28 -0.84 -3.39 5.50
C ALA A 28 -1.29 -4.08 4.21
N LEU A 29 -1.81 -3.33 3.23
CA LEU A 29 -2.20 -3.84 1.92
C LEU A 29 -1.01 -4.44 1.18
N MET A 30 0.13 -3.75 1.18
CA MET A 30 1.34 -4.22 0.52
C MET A 30 1.89 -5.50 1.17
N TRP A 31 1.84 -5.65 2.49
CA TRP A 31 2.20 -6.92 3.15
C TRP A 31 1.18 -8.03 2.84
N LEU A 32 -0.11 -7.72 2.85
CA LEU A 32 -1.18 -8.69 2.55
C LEU A 32 -1.07 -9.27 1.13
N GLY A 33 -0.68 -8.46 0.15
CA GLY A 33 -0.48 -8.90 -1.23
C GLY A 33 0.91 -9.47 -1.53
N ARG A 34 1.89 -9.27 -0.64
CA ARG A 34 3.25 -9.82 -0.81
C ARG A 34 3.38 -11.23 -0.25
N ASP A 35 2.87 -11.42 0.95
CA ASP A 35 2.90 -12.66 1.69
C ASP A 35 1.49 -13.24 1.58
N ASP A 36 1.31 -14.45 1.02
CA ASP A 36 0.03 -15.13 0.67
C ASP A 36 -0.99 -15.23 1.83
N HIS A 37 -1.44 -14.07 2.30
CA HIS A 37 -2.31 -13.88 3.44
C HIS A 37 -3.76 -13.88 2.97
N SER A 38 -4.63 -14.29 3.88
CA SER A 38 -6.07 -14.26 3.68
C SER A 38 -6.69 -12.95 4.17
N ALA A 39 -7.88 -12.62 3.66
CA ALA A 39 -8.66 -11.47 4.12
C ALA A 39 -8.94 -11.49 5.64
N GLU A 40 -9.02 -12.68 6.24
CA GLU A 40 -9.26 -12.87 7.68
C GLU A 40 -8.10 -12.34 8.54
N GLU A 41 -6.89 -12.26 7.97
CA GLU A 41 -5.69 -11.79 8.65
C GLU A 41 -5.54 -10.27 8.61
N TRP A 42 -6.40 -9.55 7.88
CA TRP A 42 -6.31 -8.09 7.68
C TRP A 42 -6.12 -7.32 8.98
N GLN A 43 -6.94 -7.58 10.00
CA GLN A 43 -6.86 -6.85 11.27
C GLN A 43 -5.52 -7.06 11.98
N ASN A 44 -4.94 -8.26 11.86
CA ASN A 44 -3.64 -8.58 12.41
C ASN A 44 -2.52 -7.88 11.62
N VAL A 45 -2.54 -8.00 10.29
CA VAL A 45 -1.56 -7.36 9.40
C VAL A 45 -1.58 -5.83 9.58
N ARG A 46 -2.77 -5.22 9.67
CA ARG A 46 -2.94 -3.79 9.94
C ARG A 46 -2.41 -3.37 11.31
N SER A 47 -2.62 -4.18 12.35
CA SER A 47 -2.05 -3.90 13.68
C SER A 47 -0.53 -3.91 13.64
N GLN A 48 0.08 -4.88 12.94
CA GLN A 48 1.53 -4.94 12.79
C GLN A 48 2.07 -3.75 11.98
N ALA A 49 1.35 -3.34 10.93
CA ALA A 49 1.71 -2.16 10.14
C ALA A 49 1.63 -0.87 10.97
N ALA A 50 0.63 -0.77 11.87
CA ALA A 50 0.52 0.35 12.80
C ALA A 50 1.69 0.39 13.79
N ASP A 51 2.12 -0.76 14.31
CA ASP A 51 3.28 -0.85 15.20
C ASP A 51 4.60 -0.51 14.47
N ALA A 52 4.69 -0.78 13.17
CA ALA A 52 5.86 -0.49 12.35
C ALA A 52 5.90 0.94 11.77
N HIS A 53 4.78 1.66 11.79
CA HIS A 53 4.66 2.99 11.20
C HIS A 53 5.66 3.99 11.79
N ASN A 54 6.32 4.74 10.92
CA ASN A 54 7.28 5.78 11.29
C ASN A 54 7.42 6.81 10.15
N GLU A 55 8.29 7.81 10.35
CA GLU A 55 8.49 8.91 9.38
C GLU A 55 9.03 8.46 8.01
N HIS A 56 9.55 7.24 7.89
CA HIS A 56 10.09 6.67 6.65
C HIS A 56 9.10 5.75 5.92
N THR A 57 7.81 5.75 6.28
CA THR A 57 6.82 4.88 5.63
C THR A 57 6.72 5.13 4.11
N ALA A 58 6.78 6.38 3.66
CA ALA A 58 6.78 6.70 2.23
C ALA A 58 8.01 6.15 1.50
N ASP A 59 9.21 6.36 2.07
CA ASP A 59 10.46 5.83 1.53
C ASP A 59 10.44 4.30 1.43
N TYR A 60 9.92 3.65 2.48
CA TYR A 60 9.79 2.20 2.55
C TYR A 60 8.87 1.64 1.46
N LEU A 61 7.71 2.26 1.26
CA LEU A 61 6.77 1.86 0.21
C LEU A 61 7.39 2.07 -1.17
N CYS A 62 7.92 3.26 -1.46
CA CYS A 62 8.51 3.58 -2.77
C CYS A 62 9.79 2.77 -3.07
N GLY A 63 10.52 2.35 -2.04
CA GLY A 63 11.66 1.43 -2.17
C GLY A 63 11.28 -0.05 -2.33
N THR A 64 9.99 -0.40 -2.18
CA THR A 64 9.51 -1.78 -2.31
C THR A 64 9.35 -2.14 -3.80
N PRO A 65 10.10 -3.16 -4.29
CA PRO A 65 9.91 -3.65 -5.66
C PRO A 65 8.48 -4.15 -5.84
N LEU A 66 7.90 -3.90 -7.02
CA LEU A 66 6.55 -4.37 -7.37
C LEU A 66 5.46 -3.88 -6.39
N LEU A 67 5.66 -2.70 -5.77
CA LEU A 67 4.68 -2.10 -4.86
C LEU A 67 3.26 -2.10 -5.44
N ALA A 68 3.11 -1.68 -6.70
CA ALA A 68 1.81 -1.59 -7.36
C ALA A 68 1.11 -2.96 -7.46
N ASP A 69 1.87 -4.01 -7.80
CA ASP A 69 1.34 -5.38 -7.89
C ASP A 69 0.89 -5.88 -6.50
N HIS A 70 1.72 -5.66 -5.47
CA HIS A 70 1.36 -6.04 -4.09
C HIS A 70 0.12 -5.30 -3.57
N LEU A 71 -0.04 -4.00 -3.88
CA LEU A 71 -1.24 -3.26 -3.52
C LEU A 71 -2.48 -3.79 -4.26
N ALA A 72 -2.34 -4.13 -5.54
CA ALA A 72 -3.44 -4.71 -6.33
C ALA A 72 -3.87 -6.09 -5.80
N ASP A 73 -2.89 -6.95 -5.49
CA ASP A 73 -3.14 -8.27 -4.92
C ASP A 73 -3.77 -8.16 -3.52
N GLY A 74 -3.28 -7.25 -2.66
CA GLY A 74 -3.85 -7.01 -1.35
C GLY A 74 -5.30 -6.52 -1.40
N LEU A 75 -5.61 -5.60 -2.32
CA LEU A 75 -6.99 -5.14 -2.55
C LEU A 75 -7.89 -6.30 -3.03
N SER A 76 -7.40 -7.10 -3.98
CA SER A 76 -8.10 -8.28 -4.50
C SER A 76 -8.40 -9.29 -3.39
N THR A 77 -7.42 -9.55 -2.50
CA THR A 77 -7.59 -10.42 -1.32
C THR A 77 -8.72 -9.92 -0.41
N LEU A 78 -8.86 -8.61 -0.22
CA LEU A 78 -9.95 -8.03 0.57
C LEU A 78 -11.30 -8.01 -0.18
N GLY A 79 -11.36 -8.49 -1.41
CA GLY A 79 -12.56 -8.47 -2.25
C GLY A 79 -12.83 -7.12 -2.91
N TYR A 80 -11.83 -6.23 -2.95
CA TYR A 80 -11.89 -4.99 -3.73
C TYR A 80 -11.15 -5.21 -5.05
N SER A 81 -11.89 -5.42 -6.14
CA SER A 81 -11.25 -5.43 -7.45
C SER A 81 -11.22 -4.01 -8.04
N CYS A 82 -10.09 -3.60 -8.63
CA CYS A 82 -10.06 -2.36 -9.44
C CYS A 82 -11.11 -2.41 -10.58
N ALA A 83 -11.51 -3.61 -11.02
CA ALA A 83 -12.55 -3.82 -12.03
C ALA A 83 -13.97 -3.47 -11.53
N GLU A 84 -14.26 -3.58 -10.22
CA GLU A 84 -15.55 -3.16 -9.67
C GLU A 84 -15.74 -1.64 -9.71
N TYR A 85 -14.66 -0.87 -9.53
CA TYR A 85 -14.73 0.60 -9.58
C TYR A 85 -14.93 1.16 -11.00
N GLU A 86 -14.59 0.41 -12.06
CA GLU A 86 -14.93 0.78 -13.44
C GLU A 86 -16.42 0.58 -13.78
N GLY A 87 -17.15 -0.24 -13.00
CA GLY A 87 -18.57 -0.52 -13.20
C GLY A 87 -19.52 0.49 -12.53
N GLU A 88 -19.07 1.19 -11.49
CA GLU A 88 -19.91 2.11 -10.71
C GLU A 88 -19.86 3.58 -11.20
N HIS A 89 -19.01 3.88 -12.19
CA HIS A 89 -18.82 5.23 -12.76
C HIS A 89 -19.18 5.33 -14.25
N LEU A 90 -19.97 4.38 -14.80
CA LEU A 90 -20.55 4.43 -16.15
C LEU A 90 -22.08 4.52 -16.14
#